data_AF-A2Q1R8-F1
#
_entry.id   AF-A2Q1R8-F1
#
_cell.length_a   1.000
_cell.length_b   1.000
_cell.length_c   1.000
_cell.angle_alpha   90.00
_cell.angle_beta   90.00
_cell.angle_gamma   90.00
#
_symmetry.space_group_name_H-M   'P 1'
#
loop_
_entity.id
_entity.type
_entity.pdbx_description
1 polymer ?
#
loop_
_entity_poly.entity_id
_entity_poly.type
_entity_poly.pdbx_seq_one_letter_code
_entity_poly.pdbx_strand_id
1 'polypeptide(L)'
;MFFDKDTNDWWLAMLCGMHNHDLEEKLQGHLIAGRLSAEEKKKDIEIAKSLTVPQNILTNLKQNNKESVTTIKQVYNVRTRWRSVITKS
;
A
#
# COMPACT_ATOMS: atom_id res chain seq x y z
N MET A 1 5.62 -9.79 35.60
CA MET A 1 6.72 -10.11 34.67
C MET A 1 7.82 -9.12 34.99
N PHE A 2 8.85 -9.60 35.69
CA PHE A 2 10.00 -8.79 36.09
C PHE A 2 10.99 -8.79 34.93
N PHE A 3 11.48 -7.62 34.53
CA PHE A 3 12.63 -7.51 33.65
C PHE A 3 13.74 -6.79 34.42
N ASP A 4 14.82 -7.53 34.61
CA ASP A 4 16.09 -7.04 35.14
C ASP A 4 16.73 -6.10 34.12
N LYS A 5 17.37 -5.06 34.61
CA LYS A 5 17.80 -3.88 33.86
C LYS A 5 19.32 -3.93 33.76
N ASP A 6 19.84 -4.31 32.59
CA ASP A 6 21.25 -4.07 32.25
C ASP A 6 21.52 -4.09 30.74
N THR A 7 20.80 -3.28 29.96
CA THR A 7 21.38 -2.75 28.73
C THR A 7 21.00 -1.27 28.58
N ASN A 8 21.94 -0.48 28.08
CA ASN A 8 21.78 0.95 27.77
C ASN A 8 20.94 1.15 26.48
N ASP A 9 20.06 0.20 26.19
CA ASP A 9 19.25 0.16 24.97
C ASP A 9 17.90 0.84 25.21
N TRP A 10 17.46 1.60 24.21
CA TRP A 10 16.10 2.12 24.20
C TRP A 10 15.15 0.96 23.93
N TRP A 11 14.18 0.77 24.83
CA TRP A 11 13.09 -0.18 24.61
C TRP A 11 11.77 0.59 24.53
N LEU A 12 10.95 0.24 23.53
CA LEU A 12 9.61 0.77 23.35
C LEU A 12 8.60 -0.32 23.73
N ALA A 13 7.98 -0.19 24.92
CA ALA A 13 6.82 -1.00 25.24
C ALA A 13 5.57 -0.38 24.62
N MET A 14 5.06 -1.01 23.56
CA MET A 14 3.74 -0.72 23.03
C MET A 14 2.67 -1.40 23.89
N LEU A 15 2.06 -0.66 24.81
CA LEU A 15 0.77 -1.00 25.40
C LEU A 15 -0.32 -0.65 24.38
N CYS A 16 -1.00 -1.65 23.83
CA CYS A 16 -1.96 -1.47 22.74
C CYS A 16 -3.33 -0.94 23.24
N GLY A 17 -3.98 -0.09 22.43
CA GLY A 17 -5.26 -0.55 21.87
C GLY A 17 -6.53 0.28 22.01
N MET A 18 -6.51 1.52 22.50
CA MET A 18 -7.72 2.36 22.46
C MET A 18 -7.57 3.50 21.46
N HIS A 19 -8.37 3.43 20.40
CA HIS A 19 -8.62 4.58 19.53
C HIS A 19 -9.54 5.54 20.29
N ASN A 20 -9.17 6.82 20.39
CA ASN A 20 -10.00 7.86 21.02
C ASN A 20 -11.18 8.31 20.13
N HIS A 21 -11.47 7.56 19.09
CA HIS A 21 -12.59 7.77 18.18
C HIS A 21 -13.10 6.41 17.73
N ASP A 22 -14.35 6.35 17.28
CA ASP A 22 -14.85 5.17 16.60
C ASP A 22 -13.98 4.86 15.37
N LEU A 23 -13.87 3.58 15.03
CA LEU A 23 -13.20 3.17 13.80
C LEU A 23 -13.91 3.83 12.62
N GLU A 24 -13.16 4.60 11.83
CA GLU A 24 -13.70 5.27 10.66
C GLU A 24 -14.23 4.22 9.67
N GLU A 25 -15.51 4.32 9.30
CA GLU A 25 -16.20 3.36 8.42
C GLU A 25 -15.51 3.26 7.04
N LYS A 26 -14.87 4.35 6.63
CA LYS A 26 -14.10 4.43 5.40
C LYS A 26 -12.62 4.31 5.75
N LEU A 27 -11.92 3.40 5.07
CA LEU A 27 -10.47 3.21 5.11
C LEU A 27 -9.66 4.45 4.63
N GLN A 28 -10.27 5.63 4.52
CA GLN A 28 -9.57 6.86 4.17
C GLN A 28 -8.49 7.14 5.22
N GLY A 29 -7.27 7.45 4.78
CA GLY A 29 -6.14 7.69 5.69
C GLY A 29 -5.43 6.45 6.25
N HIS A 30 -5.96 5.23 6.08
CA HIS A 30 -5.26 4.04 6.51
C HIS A 30 -4.06 3.73 5.60
N LEU A 31 -2.86 3.49 6.17
CA LEU A 31 -1.61 3.25 5.43
C LEU A 31 -1.70 2.10 4.41
N ILE A 32 -2.64 1.17 4.63
CA ILE A 32 -2.83 -0.02 3.79
C ILE A 32 -3.99 0.17 2.78
N ALA A 33 -4.82 1.20 2.93
CA ALA A 33 -5.96 1.43 2.05
C ALA A 33 -5.53 1.69 0.60
N GLY A 34 -6.10 0.93 -0.34
CA GLY A 34 -5.80 1.02 -1.77
C GLY A 34 -4.46 0.41 -2.17
N ARG A 35 -3.78 -0.29 -1.25
CA ARG A 35 -2.58 -1.04 -1.59
C ARG A 35 -2.95 -2.17 -2.55
N LEU A 36 -2.41 -2.08 -3.76
CA LEU A 36 -2.55 -3.14 -4.76
C LEU A 36 -2.00 -4.48 -4.24
N SER A 37 -2.77 -5.54 -4.47
CA SER A 37 -2.36 -6.93 -4.22
C SER A 37 -1.13 -7.30 -5.07
N ALA A 38 -0.50 -8.43 -4.79
CA ALA A 38 0.62 -8.90 -5.60
C ALA A 38 0.19 -9.18 -7.05
N GLU A 39 -1.00 -9.77 -7.21
CA GLU A 39 -1.63 -10.08 -8.49
C GLU A 39 -2.00 -8.81 -9.25
N GLU A 40 -2.60 -7.84 -8.57
CA GLU A 40 -2.96 -6.54 -9.15
C GLU A 40 -1.71 -5.77 -9.61
N LYS A 41 -0.63 -5.79 -8.81
CA LYS A 41 0.66 -5.20 -9.21
C LYS A 41 1.25 -5.88 -10.44
N LYS A 42 1.18 -7.22 -10.52
CA LYS A 42 1.68 -7.97 -11.66
C LYS A 42 0.93 -7.57 -12.94
N LYS A 43 -0.40 -7.49 -12.87
CA LYS A 43 -1.26 -7.03 -13.97
C LYS A 43 -0.96 -5.57 -14.35
N ASP A 44 -0.84 -4.69 -13.37
CA ASP A 44 -0.49 -3.28 -13.60
C ASP A 44 0.85 -3.15 -14.33
N ILE A 45 1.88 -3.90 -13.91
CA ILE A 45 3.18 -3.93 -14.59
C ILE A 45 3.07 -4.42 -16.03
N GLU A 46 2.30 -5.49 -16.28
CA GLU A 46 2.09 -6.04 -17.62
C GLU A 46 1.42 -5.01 -18.55
N ILE A 47 0.42 -4.29 -18.06
CA ILE A 47 -0.27 -3.23 -18.81
C ILE A 47 0.60 -1.96 -18.92
N ALA A 48 1.43 -1.67 -17.93
CA ALA A 48 2.34 -0.52 -17.96
C ALA A 48 3.47 -0.69 -18.99
N LYS A 49 3.85 -1.93 -19.32
CA LYS A 49 4.78 -2.25 -20.41
C LYS A 49 4.22 -1.86 -21.79
N SER A 50 2.90 -1.94 -21.99
CA SER A 50 2.25 -1.57 -23.25
C SER A 50 1.99 -0.07 -23.41
N LEU A 51 2.66 0.79 -22.62
CA LEU A 51 2.51 2.24 -22.60
C LEU A 51 1.07 2.74 -22.35
N THR A 52 0.23 1.89 -21.77
CA THR A 52 -1.18 2.22 -21.50
C THR A 52 -1.32 3.42 -20.56
N VAL A 53 -2.35 4.24 -20.81
CA VAL A 53 -2.69 5.40 -19.96
C VAL A 53 -3.05 4.91 -18.55
N PRO A 54 -2.45 5.46 -17.48
CA PRO A 54 -2.72 5.04 -16.10
C PRO A 54 -4.20 5.03 -15.69
N GLN A 55 -5.02 5.86 -16.30
CA GLN A 55 -6.48 5.89 -16.09
C GLN A 55 -7.15 4.58 -16.52
N ASN A 56 -6.73 3.96 -17.62
CA ASN A 56 -7.30 2.70 -18.08
C ASN A 56 -6.98 1.56 -17.11
N ILE A 57 -5.77 1.58 -16.53
CA ILE A 57 -5.36 0.62 -15.50
C ILE A 57 -6.23 0.78 -14.26
N LEU A 58 -6.41 2.02 -13.77
CA LEU A 58 -7.27 2.29 -12.63
C LEU A 58 -8.72 1.84 -12.88
N THR A 59 -9.26 2.10 -14.06
CA THR A 59 -10.60 1.65 -14.45
C THR A 59 -10.69 0.12 -14.45
N ASN A 60 -9.71 -0.59 -15.00
CA ASN A 60 -9.68 -2.05 -15.00
C ASN A 60 -9.60 -2.63 -13.58
N LEU A 61 -8.79 -2.04 -12.70
CA LEU A 61 -8.69 -2.44 -11.30
C LEU A 61 -10.03 -2.30 -10.57
N LYS A 62 -10.74 -1.20 -10.80
CA LYS A 62 -12.08 -0.96 -10.23
C LYS A 62 -13.17 -1.84 -10.84
N GLN A 63 -13.05 -2.21 -12.11
CA GLN A 63 -13.95 -3.17 -12.74
C GLN A 63 -13.78 -4.58 -12.16
N ASN A 64 -12.54 -5.00 -11.91
CA ASN A 64 -12.22 -6.31 -11.33
C ASN A 64 -12.58 -6.39 -9.84
N ASN A 65 -12.41 -5.29 -9.10
CA ASN A 65 -12.78 -5.19 -7.69
C ASN A 65 -13.51 -3.87 -7.43
N LYS A 66 -14.84 -3.93 -7.34
CA LYS A 66 -15.70 -2.75 -7.13
C LYS A 66 -15.47 -2.07 -5.79
N GLU A 67 -15.00 -2.81 -4.79
CA GLU A 67 -14.65 -2.30 -3.46
C GLU A 67 -13.22 -1.74 -3.42
N SER A 68 -12.51 -1.72 -4.55
CA SER A 68 -11.15 -1.20 -4.62
C SER A 68 -11.13 0.30 -4.35
N VAL A 69 -10.59 0.66 -3.19
CA VAL A 69 -10.26 2.05 -2.81
C VAL A 69 -8.95 2.53 -3.46
N THR A 70 -8.48 1.85 -4.51
CA THR A 70 -7.26 2.24 -5.24
C THR A 70 -7.43 3.60 -5.90
N THR A 71 -6.37 4.40 -5.82
CA THR A 71 -6.26 5.74 -6.39
C THR A 71 -5.24 5.76 -7.53
N ILE A 72 -5.35 6.77 -8.40
CA ILE A 72 -4.40 6.95 -9.51
C ILE A 72 -2.94 7.11 -9.01
N LYS A 73 -2.76 7.69 -7.82
CA LYS A 73 -1.45 7.85 -7.16
C LYS A 73 -0.77 6.49 -6.93
N GLN A 74 -1.54 5.47 -6.57
CA GLN A 74 -0.99 4.12 -6.34
C GLN A 74 -0.52 3.47 -7.64
N VAL A 75 -1.26 3.64 -8.73
CA VAL A 75 -0.85 3.19 -10.08
C VAL A 75 0.46 3.86 -10.49
N TYR A 76 0.57 5.19 -10.32
CA TYR A 76 1.83 5.90 -10.60
C TYR A 76 3.00 5.42 -9.73
N ASN A 77 2.76 5.15 -8.45
CA ASN A 77 3.79 4.65 -7.54
C ASN A 77 4.31 3.27 -7.97
N VAL A 78 3.43 2.34 -8.36
CA VAL A 78 3.83 1.02 -8.85
C VAL A 78 4.65 1.15 -10.12
N ARG A 79 4.19 1.94 -11.08
CA ARG A 79 4.91 2.17 -12.33
C ARG A 79 6.29 2.80 -12.12
N THR A 80 6.38 3.78 -11.22
CA THR A 80 7.65 4.45 -10.88
C THR A 80 8.63 3.49 -10.24
N ARG A 81 8.16 2.68 -9.27
CA ARG A 81 8.98 1.62 -8.66
C ARG A 81 9.46 0.62 -9.69
N TRP A 82 8.58 0.16 -10.58
CA TRP A 82 8.94 -0.77 -11.65
C TRP A 82 10.02 -0.20 -12.57
N ARG A 83 9.89 1.06 -13.02
CA ARG A 83 10.93 1.73 -13.81
C ARG A 83 12.26 1.78 -13.07
N SER A 84 12.24 2.13 -11.78
CA SER A 84 13.47 2.20 -10.98
C SER A 84 14.18 0.86 -10.81
N VAL A 85 13.45 -0.27 -10.88
CA VAL A 85 14.03 -1.61 -10.87
C VAL A 85 14.69 -1.93 -12.21
N ILE A 86 14.06 -1.55 -13.33
CA ILE A 86 14.60 -1.81 -14.67
C ILE A 86 15.80 -0.93 -14.99
N THR A 87 15.77 0.35 -14.63
CA THR A 87 16.87 1.29 -14.96
C THR A 87 18.09 1.14 -14.07
N LYS A 88 18.02 0.33 -13.01
CA LYS A 88 19.15 0.01 -12.11
C LYS A 88 19.75 -1.38 -12.39
N SER A 89 19.26 -2.09 -13.40
CA SER A 89 19.73 -3.41 -13.83
C SER A 89 20.67 -3.33 -15.02
#